data_AF-A0A257VSN6-F1
#
_entry.id   AF-A0A257VSN6-F1
#
_cell.length_a   1.000
_cell.length_b   1.000
_cell.length_c   1.000
_cell.angle_alpha   90.00
_cell.angle_beta   90.00
_cell.angle_gamma   90.00
#
_symmetry.space_group_name_H-M   'P 1'
#
loop_
_entity.id
_entity.type
_entity.pdbx_description
1 polymer ?
#
loop_
_entity_poly.entity_id
_entity_poly.type
_entity_poly.pdbx_seq_one_letter_code
_entity_poly.pdbx_strand_id
1 'polypeptide(L)'
;MTISKVLSNACVFRAALISTLLAGTASAQHGDPGLPGHHPLSQAQAGSVLVSELRCAACHSGIERGSLPEKAAPELAEVGARVSPAFLQSFLAAPTVAHPGTTMPDVMGSRSDVERTQIAEALTHFLVAQSKGVFQAEAPQPIDKKQGKDLFHSLGCVACHGPKEALSEAPQRPQRND
;
A
#
# COMPACT_ATOMS: atom_id res chain seq x y z
N MET A 1 64.53 26.59 -71.12
CA MET A 1 64.48 25.64 -72.25
C MET A 1 65.15 24.35 -71.81
N THR A 2 64.37 23.41 -71.24
CA THR A 2 64.55 21.96 -71.32
C THR A 2 63.32 21.30 -70.71
N ILE A 3 62.80 20.32 -71.43
CA ILE A 3 61.53 19.61 -71.28
C ILE A 3 61.80 18.24 -70.63
N SER A 4 60.77 17.67 -70.01
CA SER A 4 60.56 16.23 -69.69
C SER A 4 60.69 15.83 -68.22
N LYS A 5 59.55 15.50 -67.60
CA LYS A 5 59.17 14.10 -67.39
C LYS A 5 57.68 13.94 -67.04
N VAL A 6 57.19 12.79 -67.44
CA VAL A 6 55.80 12.32 -67.56
C VAL A 6 55.45 11.42 -66.35
N LEU A 7 54.17 11.06 -66.24
CA LEU A 7 53.52 10.01 -65.42
C LEU A 7 53.01 10.46 -64.03
N SER A 8 51.69 10.60 -63.84
CA SER A 8 50.65 9.56 -63.68
C SER A 8 50.66 8.93 -62.29
N ASN A 9 49.67 9.26 -61.45
CA ASN A 9 48.74 8.26 -60.90
C ASN A 9 47.67 8.84 -59.97
N ALA A 10 46.44 8.42 -60.29
CA ALA A 10 45.41 7.95 -59.38
C ALA A 10 44.87 8.90 -58.29
N CYS A 11 43.75 9.50 -58.67
CA CYS A 11 42.56 9.73 -57.85
C CYS A 11 42.37 8.64 -56.78
N VAL A 12 42.45 9.00 -55.50
CA VAL A 12 41.92 8.19 -54.40
C VAL A 12 40.78 8.97 -53.77
N PHE A 13 39.56 8.59 -54.16
CA PHE A 13 38.31 8.98 -53.53
C PHE A 13 38.34 8.55 -52.05
N ARG A 14 38.44 9.49 -51.12
CA ARG A 14 38.09 9.25 -49.72
C ARG A 14 36.57 9.31 -49.59
N ALA A 15 35.93 8.14 -49.60
CA ALA A 15 34.53 8.00 -49.24
C ALA A 15 34.32 8.38 -47.76
N ALA A 16 33.40 9.32 -47.53
CA ALA A 16 32.93 9.70 -46.21
C ALA A 16 31.95 8.64 -45.67
N LEU A 17 32.22 8.12 -44.47
CA LEU A 17 31.26 7.33 -43.70
C LEU A 17 30.94 8.12 -42.43
N ILE A 18 29.88 8.92 -42.50
CA ILE A 18 29.29 9.57 -41.32
C ILE A 18 28.34 8.55 -40.70
N SER A 19 28.82 7.83 -39.68
CA SER A 19 27.98 6.99 -38.83
C SER A 19 27.09 7.89 -37.96
N THR A 20 25.89 8.19 -38.43
CA THR A 20 24.80 8.69 -37.58
C THR A 20 24.32 7.55 -36.68
N LEU A 21 24.82 7.50 -35.44
CA LEU A 21 24.19 6.74 -34.37
C LEU A 21 22.84 7.38 -34.05
N LEU A 22 21.74 6.77 -34.51
CA LEU A 22 20.42 7.03 -33.95
C LEU A 22 20.38 6.44 -32.54
N ALA A 23 20.57 7.28 -31.53
CA ALA A 23 20.23 6.95 -30.15
C ALA A 23 18.71 6.86 -30.05
N GLY A 24 18.15 5.67 -30.20
CA GLY A 24 16.75 5.40 -29.90
C GLY A 24 16.52 5.55 -28.40
N THR A 25 15.76 6.57 -28.00
CA THR A 25 15.24 6.66 -26.63
C THR A 25 14.11 5.66 -26.47
N ALA A 26 14.45 4.42 -26.11
CA ALA A 26 13.49 3.49 -25.56
C ALA A 26 13.05 4.00 -24.19
N SER A 27 12.03 4.86 -24.15
CA SER A 27 11.31 5.17 -22.92
C SER A 27 10.49 3.93 -22.55
N ALA A 28 11.11 3.04 -21.79
CA ALA A 28 10.43 1.90 -21.23
C ALA A 28 9.50 2.40 -20.12
N GLN A 29 8.20 2.43 -20.41
CA GLN A 29 7.15 2.69 -19.42
C GLN A 29 7.00 1.44 -18.54
N HIS A 30 7.93 1.26 -17.60
CA HIS A 30 7.75 0.27 -16.55
C HIS A 30 6.91 0.94 -15.47
N GLY A 31 5.68 0.45 -15.26
CA GLY A 31 4.92 0.77 -14.07
C GLY A 31 5.80 0.51 -12.85
N ASP A 32 5.92 1.52 -11.99
CA ASP A 32 6.74 1.44 -10.79
C ASP A 32 6.16 0.35 -9.87
N PRO A 33 6.95 -0.66 -9.43
CA PRO A 33 6.48 -1.68 -8.49
C PRO A 33 5.96 -1.11 -7.16
N GLY A 34 6.26 0.15 -6.83
CA GLY A 34 5.72 0.84 -5.66
C GLY A 34 4.21 1.16 -5.75
N LEU A 35 3.65 1.31 -6.95
CA LEU A 35 2.23 1.64 -7.18
C LEU A 35 1.72 0.90 -8.44
N PRO A 36 1.14 -0.31 -8.30
CA PRO A 36 0.72 -1.10 -9.46
C PRO A 36 -0.36 -0.37 -10.29
N GLY A 37 -0.06 -0.08 -11.55
CA GLY A 37 -0.98 0.54 -12.50
C GLY A 37 -0.27 1.44 -13.54
N HIS A 38 -1.02 1.91 -14.54
CA HIS A 38 -0.55 2.93 -15.47
C HIS A 38 -0.84 4.32 -14.90
N HIS A 39 -0.04 4.76 -13.92
CA HIS A 39 -0.11 6.11 -13.38
C HIS A 39 0.90 7.05 -14.06
N PRO A 40 0.60 8.37 -14.16
CA PRO A 40 1.52 9.32 -14.79
C PRO A 40 2.68 9.76 -13.86
N LEU A 41 2.75 9.24 -12.62
CA LEU A 41 3.80 9.61 -11.68
C LEU A 41 5.16 9.03 -12.07
N SER A 42 6.21 9.84 -11.94
CA SER A 42 7.59 9.37 -11.92
C SER A 42 7.88 8.54 -10.66
N GLN A 43 8.95 7.75 -10.68
CA GLN A 43 9.37 6.94 -9.52
C GLN A 43 9.60 7.78 -8.25
N ALA A 44 10.18 8.97 -8.38
CA ALA A 44 10.39 9.86 -7.23
C ALA A 44 9.05 10.36 -6.64
N GLN A 45 8.07 10.64 -7.50
CA GLN A 45 6.74 11.07 -7.06
C GLN A 45 5.97 9.90 -6.42
N ALA A 46 6.03 8.71 -7.01
CA ALA A 46 5.47 7.49 -6.42
C ALA A 46 6.09 7.18 -5.05
N GLY A 47 7.43 7.27 -4.93
CA GLY A 47 8.13 7.13 -3.66
C GLY A 47 7.70 8.18 -2.63
N SER A 48 7.54 9.44 -3.03
CA SER A 48 7.04 10.49 -2.13
C SER A 48 5.63 10.21 -1.63
N VAL A 49 4.74 9.66 -2.47
CA VAL A 49 3.40 9.24 -2.06
C VAL A 49 3.50 8.12 -1.02
N LEU A 50 4.29 7.08 -1.28
CA LEU A 50 4.43 5.95 -0.37
C LEU A 50 5.04 6.34 0.98
N VAL A 51 6.07 7.20 1.00
CA VAL A 51 6.67 7.71 2.24
C VAL A 51 5.63 8.44 3.10
N SER A 52 4.74 9.20 2.47
CA SER A 52 3.66 9.92 3.14
C SER A 52 2.54 8.99 3.64
N GLU A 53 2.11 8.05 2.80
CA GLU A 53 1.00 7.12 3.09
C GLU A 53 1.37 6.06 4.13
N LEU A 54 2.63 5.61 4.14
CA LEU A 54 3.15 4.62 5.10
C LEU A 54 3.78 5.27 6.34
N ARG A 55 3.80 6.61 6.41
CA ARG A 55 4.32 7.39 7.55
C ARG A 55 5.76 7.04 7.94
N CYS A 56 6.65 6.80 6.97
CA CYS A 56 8.02 6.34 7.26
C CYS A 56 8.77 7.29 8.21
N ALA A 57 8.57 8.60 8.05
CA ALA A 57 9.18 9.66 8.87
C ALA A 57 8.71 9.67 10.34
N ALA A 58 7.63 8.94 10.68
CA ALA A 58 7.16 8.85 12.07
C ALA A 58 8.09 8.02 12.96
N CYS A 59 8.89 7.12 12.37
CA CYS A 59 9.82 6.27 13.11
C CYS A 59 11.28 6.37 12.62
N HIS A 60 11.50 6.66 11.34
CA HIS A 60 12.84 6.79 10.77
C HIS A 60 13.28 8.25 10.68
N SER A 61 14.47 8.55 11.22
CA SER A 61 15.10 9.87 11.10
C SER A 61 15.71 10.09 9.70
N GLY A 62 15.94 11.36 9.35
CA GLY A 62 16.57 11.74 8.07
C GLY A 62 15.64 11.68 6.86
N ILE A 63 14.34 11.44 7.08
CA ILE A 63 13.32 11.54 6.04
C ILE A 63 12.71 12.94 6.13
N GLU A 64 13.01 13.78 5.15
CA GLU A 64 12.39 15.09 5.02
C GLU A 64 10.89 14.95 4.72
N ARG A 65 10.07 15.71 5.44
CA ARG A 65 8.63 15.77 5.16
C ARG A 65 8.44 16.46 3.82
N GLY A 66 7.93 15.71 2.85
CA GLY A 66 7.59 16.23 1.54
C GLY A 66 6.39 17.20 1.56
N SER A 67 5.97 17.65 0.39
CA SER A 67 4.81 18.54 0.24
C SER A 67 3.46 17.82 0.42
N LEU A 68 3.45 16.50 0.49
CA LEU A 68 2.25 15.70 0.68
C LEU A 68 1.89 15.61 2.17
N PRO A 69 0.60 15.66 2.53
CA PRO A 69 0.18 15.42 3.90
C PRO A 69 0.43 13.96 4.26
N GLU A 70 1.00 13.74 5.45
CA GLU A 70 1.15 12.38 5.98
C GLU A 70 -0.20 11.80 6.38
N LYS A 71 -0.38 10.51 6.11
CA LYS A 71 -1.52 9.76 6.64
C LYS A 71 -1.51 9.82 8.16
N ALA A 72 -2.62 10.10 8.85
CA ALA A 72 -2.62 10.11 10.32
C ALA A 72 -2.64 8.69 10.91
N ALA A 73 -1.96 8.49 12.05
CA ALA A 73 -2.14 7.29 12.86
C ALA A 73 -3.49 7.35 13.59
N PRO A 74 -4.14 6.20 13.87
CA PRO A 74 -5.37 6.18 14.63
C PRO A 74 -5.13 6.66 16.07
N GLU A 75 -6.12 7.36 16.60
CA GLU A 75 -6.17 7.78 18.01
C GLU A 75 -6.48 6.54 18.87
N LEU A 76 -5.62 6.25 19.86
CA LEU A 76 -5.69 5.04 20.68
C LEU A 76 -6.27 5.29 22.09
N ALA A 77 -6.56 6.53 22.48
CA ALA A 77 -7.31 6.80 23.70
C ALA A 77 -8.68 6.12 23.63
N GLU A 78 -9.09 5.57 24.75
CA GLU A 78 -10.37 4.86 24.89
C GLU A 78 -10.55 3.71 23.88
N VAL A 79 -9.48 3.19 23.27
CA VAL A 79 -9.59 2.14 22.24
C VAL A 79 -10.16 0.85 22.81
N GLY A 80 -9.89 0.56 24.08
CA GLY A 80 -10.43 -0.60 24.80
C GLY A 80 -11.94 -0.53 25.06
N ALA A 81 -12.56 0.64 24.89
CA ALA A 81 -14.02 0.77 24.89
C ALA A 81 -14.62 0.56 23.49
N ARG A 82 -13.84 0.79 22.43
CA ARG A 82 -14.31 0.84 21.03
C ARG A 82 -14.04 -0.44 20.25
N VAL A 83 -12.97 -1.16 20.61
CA VAL A 83 -12.46 -2.31 19.87
C VAL A 83 -12.40 -3.51 20.81
N SER A 84 -12.76 -4.70 20.32
CA SER A 84 -12.71 -5.89 21.16
C SER A 84 -11.26 -6.22 21.56
N PRO A 85 -11.00 -6.60 22.83
CA PRO A 85 -9.67 -6.98 23.26
C PRO A 85 -9.08 -8.13 22.45
N ALA A 86 -9.91 -9.12 22.08
CA ALA A 86 -9.48 -10.24 21.24
C ALA A 86 -9.02 -9.78 19.83
N PHE A 87 -9.74 -8.82 19.23
CA PHE A 87 -9.30 -8.24 17.97
C PHE A 87 -8.01 -7.42 18.15
N LEU A 88 -7.90 -6.59 19.20
CA LEU A 88 -6.69 -5.83 19.48
C LEU A 88 -5.46 -6.75 19.59
N GLN A 89 -5.56 -7.84 20.36
CA GLN A 89 -4.46 -8.79 20.53
C GLN A 89 -4.07 -9.45 19.21
N SER A 90 -5.04 -9.98 18.45
CA SER A 90 -4.76 -10.62 17.15
C SER A 90 -4.21 -9.64 16.12
N PHE A 91 -4.72 -8.41 16.10
CA PHE A 91 -4.25 -7.35 15.21
C PHE A 91 -2.84 -6.87 15.56
N LEU A 92 -2.52 -6.69 16.84
CA LEU A 92 -1.17 -6.35 17.28
C LEU A 92 -0.17 -7.49 16.98
N ALA A 93 -0.58 -8.75 17.19
CA ALA A 93 0.27 -9.90 16.94
C ALA A 93 0.57 -10.12 15.46
N ALA A 94 -0.40 -9.88 14.55
CA ALA A 94 -0.24 -10.05 13.11
C ALA A 94 -1.19 -9.12 12.31
N PRO A 95 -0.81 -7.84 12.09
CA PRO A 95 -1.72 -6.83 11.54
C PRO A 95 -2.31 -7.20 10.17
N THR A 96 -1.49 -7.68 9.24
CA THR A 96 -1.90 -8.00 7.86
C THR A 96 -2.77 -9.25 7.78
N VAL A 97 -2.67 -10.16 8.75
CA VAL A 97 -3.50 -11.36 8.85
C VAL A 97 -4.86 -11.00 9.44
N ALA A 98 -4.88 -10.24 10.54
CA ALA A 98 -6.11 -9.82 11.21
C ALA A 98 -6.92 -8.79 10.37
N HIS A 99 -6.23 -7.91 9.64
CA HIS A 99 -6.83 -6.95 8.74
C HIS A 99 -6.03 -6.83 7.43
N PRO A 100 -6.36 -7.63 6.40
CA PRO A 100 -5.74 -7.52 5.09
C PRO A 100 -5.82 -6.09 4.53
N GLY A 101 -4.73 -5.63 3.91
CA GLY A 101 -4.63 -4.27 3.36
C GLY A 101 -4.41 -3.16 4.40
N THR A 102 -4.21 -3.48 5.68
CA THR A 102 -3.79 -2.50 6.68
C THR A 102 -2.43 -1.89 6.33
N THR A 103 -2.25 -0.60 6.63
CA THR A 103 -0.94 0.07 6.54
C THR A 103 -0.16 0.01 7.86
N MET A 104 -0.71 -0.64 8.91
CA MET A 104 0.04 -0.88 10.14
C MET A 104 1.14 -1.92 9.86
N PRO A 105 2.43 -1.58 10.03
CA PRO A 105 3.51 -2.51 9.77
C PRO A 105 3.57 -3.58 10.87
N ASP A 106 4.11 -4.74 10.51
CA ASP A 106 4.50 -5.76 11.48
C ASP A 106 5.81 -5.37 12.17
N VAL A 107 5.68 -4.65 13.29
CA VAL A 107 6.83 -4.19 14.09
C VAL A 107 7.49 -5.30 14.91
N MET A 108 6.91 -6.51 14.93
CA MET A 108 7.41 -7.67 15.67
C MET A 108 7.88 -8.79 14.74
N GLY A 109 8.12 -8.51 13.46
CA GLY A 109 8.52 -9.48 12.44
C GLY A 109 9.76 -10.32 12.78
N SER A 110 10.65 -9.82 13.65
CA SER A 110 11.88 -10.52 14.08
C SER A 110 11.73 -11.38 15.35
N ARG A 111 10.54 -11.40 15.96
CA ARG A 111 10.24 -12.13 17.21
C ARG A 111 9.66 -13.51 16.92
N SER A 112 9.84 -14.45 17.85
CA SER A 112 9.14 -15.74 17.82
C SER A 112 7.63 -15.57 18.03
N ASP A 113 6.82 -16.53 17.55
CA ASP A 113 5.35 -16.48 17.70
C ASP A 113 4.90 -16.39 19.16
N VAL A 114 5.64 -17.04 20.07
CA VAL A 114 5.39 -16.98 21.51
C VAL A 114 5.64 -15.57 22.06
N GLU A 115 6.78 -14.96 21.73
CA GLU A 115 7.08 -13.58 22.14
C GLU A 115 6.07 -12.58 21.56
N ARG A 116 5.69 -12.74 20.28
CA ARG A 116 4.69 -11.89 19.62
C ARG A 116 3.36 -11.94 20.37
N THR A 117 2.91 -13.12 20.75
CA THR A 117 1.66 -13.32 21.48
C THR A 117 1.71 -12.66 22.86
N GLN A 118 2.81 -12.84 23.60
CA GLN A 118 3.00 -12.24 24.92
C GLN A 118 3.05 -10.72 24.87
N ILE A 119 3.77 -10.14 23.90
CA ILE A 119 3.84 -8.69 23.72
C ILE A 119 2.46 -8.14 23.33
N ALA A 120 1.77 -8.78 22.39
CA ALA A 120 0.44 -8.36 21.95
C ALA A 120 -0.60 -8.40 23.08
N GLU A 121 -0.56 -9.42 23.93
CA GLU A 121 -1.39 -9.55 25.12
C GLU A 121 -1.11 -8.40 26.11
N ALA A 122 0.16 -8.16 26.44
CA ALA A 122 0.56 -7.09 27.36
C ALA A 122 0.14 -5.70 26.85
N LEU A 123 0.36 -5.43 25.55
CA LEU A 123 -0.07 -4.18 24.91
C LEU A 123 -1.60 -4.04 24.91
N THR A 124 -2.33 -5.12 24.66
CA THR A 124 -3.80 -5.12 24.70
C THR A 124 -4.29 -4.77 26.09
N HIS A 125 -3.76 -5.40 27.14
CA HIS A 125 -4.11 -5.07 28.52
C HIS A 125 -3.80 -3.62 28.87
N PHE A 126 -2.66 -3.10 28.44
CA PHE A 126 -2.30 -1.69 28.64
C PHE A 126 -3.32 -0.75 27.98
N LEU A 127 -3.67 -0.98 26.72
CA LEU A 127 -4.62 -0.16 25.97
C LEU A 127 -6.05 -0.23 26.54
N VAL A 128 -6.47 -1.41 27.01
CA VAL A 128 -7.76 -1.60 27.68
C VAL A 128 -7.77 -0.87 29.02
N ALA A 129 -6.73 -1.00 29.83
CA ALA A 129 -6.62 -0.32 31.12
C ALA A 129 -6.58 1.21 31.00
N GLN A 130 -6.11 1.73 29.87
CA GLN A 130 -6.11 3.17 29.59
C GLN A 130 -7.51 3.72 29.25
N SER A 131 -8.48 2.85 28.96
CA SER A 131 -9.84 3.22 28.60
C SER A 131 -10.72 3.33 29.85
N LYS A 132 -11.53 4.38 29.93
CA LYS A 132 -12.57 4.56 30.96
C LYS A 132 -13.76 3.64 30.74
N GLY A 133 -14.07 3.36 29.46
CA GLY A 133 -15.13 2.44 29.07
C GLY A 133 -14.64 1.01 28.93
N VAL A 134 -15.56 0.06 29.09
CA VAL A 134 -15.35 -1.35 28.74
C VAL A 134 -15.96 -1.63 27.37
N PHE A 135 -15.28 -2.42 26.55
CA PHE A 135 -15.87 -2.90 25.30
C PHE A 135 -17.14 -3.71 25.61
N GLN A 136 -18.24 -3.34 24.95
CA GLN A 136 -19.50 -4.08 25.01
C GLN A 136 -19.80 -4.61 23.62
N ALA A 137 -19.87 -5.93 23.51
CA ALA A 137 -20.39 -6.55 22.30
C ALA A 137 -21.90 -6.27 22.22
N GLU A 138 -22.33 -5.60 21.16
CA GLU A 138 -23.76 -5.36 20.92
C GLU A 138 -24.48 -6.68 20.72
N ALA A 139 -25.57 -6.90 21.47
CA ALA A 139 -26.38 -8.08 21.28
C ALA A 139 -27.05 -8.04 19.89
N PRO A 140 -27.20 -9.17 19.18
CA PRO A 140 -27.91 -9.19 17.91
C PRO A 140 -29.34 -8.69 18.09
N GLN A 141 -29.63 -7.48 17.61
CA GLN A 141 -30.99 -6.96 17.53
C GLN A 141 -31.68 -7.50 16.28
N PRO A 142 -33.02 -7.56 16.23
CA PRO A 142 -33.75 -7.82 14.99
C PRO A 142 -33.31 -6.84 13.90
N ILE A 143 -32.73 -7.35 12.81
CA ILE A 143 -32.17 -6.52 11.73
C ILE A 143 -33.17 -6.47 10.56
N ASP A 144 -33.56 -5.27 10.13
CA ASP A 144 -34.33 -5.08 8.90
C ASP A 144 -33.41 -5.16 7.67
N LYS A 145 -33.28 -6.37 7.13
CA LYS A 145 -32.48 -6.63 5.92
C LYS A 145 -32.99 -5.86 4.70
N LYS A 146 -34.30 -5.61 4.60
CA LYS A 146 -34.89 -4.89 3.46
C LYS A 146 -34.46 -3.44 3.50
N GLN A 147 -34.60 -2.78 4.65
CA GLN A 147 -34.15 -1.41 4.84
C GLN A 147 -32.65 -1.26 4.54
N GLY A 148 -31.81 -2.18 5.04
CA GLY A 148 -30.38 -2.17 4.75
C GLY A 148 -30.05 -2.30 3.26
N LYS A 149 -30.77 -3.17 2.53
CA LYS A 149 -30.63 -3.30 1.07
C LYS A 149 -31.01 -2.01 0.36
N ASP A 150 -32.15 -1.43 0.71
CA ASP A 150 -32.65 -0.19 0.08
C ASP A 150 -31.64 0.96 0.27
N LEU A 151 -31.10 1.14 1.48
CA LEU A 151 -30.06 2.13 1.77
C LEU A 151 -28.76 1.89 1.00
N PHE A 152 -28.28 0.64 0.93
CA PHE A 152 -27.06 0.29 0.21
C PHE A 152 -27.15 0.63 -1.29
N HIS A 153 -28.35 0.53 -1.88
CA HIS A 153 -28.60 0.93 -3.26
C HIS A 153 -28.78 2.44 -3.38
N SER A 154 -29.59 3.07 -2.53
CA SER A 154 -29.92 4.49 -2.63
C SER A 154 -28.74 5.41 -2.32
N LEU A 155 -27.85 5.00 -1.40
CA LEU A 155 -26.61 5.74 -1.10
C LEU A 155 -25.51 5.48 -2.14
N GLY A 156 -25.75 4.61 -3.13
CA GLY A 156 -24.81 4.32 -4.20
C GLY A 156 -23.65 3.39 -3.81
N CYS A 157 -23.70 2.74 -2.64
CA CYS A 157 -22.65 1.81 -2.21
C CYS A 157 -22.42 0.68 -3.23
N VAL A 158 -23.50 0.27 -3.91
CA VAL A 158 -23.51 -0.73 -4.99
C VAL A 158 -22.61 -0.36 -6.18
N ALA A 159 -22.34 0.92 -6.42
CA ALA A 159 -21.53 1.36 -7.55
C ALA A 159 -20.06 0.89 -7.46
N CYS A 160 -19.51 0.80 -6.24
CA CYS A 160 -18.13 0.36 -6.01
C CYS A 160 -18.03 -1.04 -5.39
N HIS A 161 -19.00 -1.43 -4.56
CA HIS A 161 -18.96 -2.71 -3.83
C HIS A 161 -19.81 -3.84 -4.48
N GLY A 162 -20.47 -3.55 -5.61
CA GLY A 162 -21.35 -4.49 -6.32
C GLY A 162 -22.67 -4.77 -5.57
N PRO A 163 -23.66 -5.43 -6.21
CA PRO A 163 -24.90 -5.79 -5.54
C PRO A 163 -24.61 -6.87 -4.50
N LYS A 164 -24.77 -6.51 -3.21
CA LYS A 164 -24.72 -7.49 -2.13
C LYS A 164 -26.09 -8.16 -2.01
N GLU A 165 -26.12 -9.47 -2.23
CA GLU A 165 -27.30 -10.28 -1.94
C GLU A 165 -27.56 -10.36 -0.43
N ALA A 166 -28.79 -10.74 -0.06
CA ALA A 166 -29.16 -10.87 1.33
C ALA A 166 -28.25 -11.87 2.07
N LEU A 167 -27.89 -11.57 3.31
CA LEU A 167 -27.05 -12.42 4.17
C LEU A 167 -27.60 -13.86 4.37
N SER A 168 -28.85 -14.13 3.99
CA SER A 168 -29.45 -15.48 3.96
C SER A 168 -28.88 -16.39 2.87
N GLU A 169 -28.44 -15.82 1.75
CA GLU A 169 -27.87 -16.54 0.61
C GLU A 169 -26.33 -16.51 0.59
N ALA A 170 -25.71 -15.66 1.42
CA ALA A 170 -24.26 -15.60 1.52
C ALA A 170 -23.70 -16.86 2.23
N PRO A 171 -22.66 -17.52 1.70
CA PRO A 171 -21.97 -18.57 2.42
C PRO A 171 -21.56 -18.07 3.81
N GLN A 172 -22.02 -18.76 4.86
CA GLN A 172 -21.63 -18.42 6.23
C GLN A 172 -20.11 -18.49 6.30
N ARG A 173 -19.45 -17.38 6.66
CA ARG A 173 -18.02 -17.41 6.99
C ARG A 173 -17.86 -18.48 8.07
N PRO A 174 -16.99 -19.50 7.86
CA PRO A 174 -16.76 -20.51 8.89
C PRO A 174 -16.49 -19.80 10.22
N GLN A 175 -17.19 -20.21 11.28
CA GLN A 175 -16.80 -19.78 12.62
C GLN A 175 -15.37 -20.28 12.81
N ARG A 176 -14.39 -19.37 12.80
CA ARG A 176 -13.00 -19.70 13.09
C ARG A 176 -12.95 -20.04 14.58
N ASN A 177 -13.15 -21.31 14.88
CA ASN A 177 -13.03 -21.91 16.20
C ASN A 177 -11.85 -22.88 16.17
N ASP A 178 -10.66 -22.32 15.97
CA ASP A 178 -9.35 -22.96 16.07
C ASP A 178 -8.24 -21.95 15.76
#